data_AF-A0A514WRE3-F1
#
_entry.id   AF-A0A514WRE3-F1
#
_cell.length_a   1.000
_cell.length_b   1.000
_cell.length_c   1.000
_cell.angle_alpha   90.00
_cell.angle_beta   90.00
_cell.angle_gamma   90.00
#
_symmetry.space_group_name_H-M   'P 1'
#
loop_
_entity.id
_entity.type
_entity.pdbx_description
1 polymer ?
#
loop_
_entity_poly.entity_id
_entity_poly.type
_entity_poly.pdbx_seq_one_letter_code
_entity_poly.pdbx_strand_id
1 'polypeptide(L)'
;MKITLLSQLALTLLGSLALWIFAAPDQAGSYLAGSGLLSLSFLLLGWGWGLIFQKKLIALAVSIIVFKYAILGIIIFNIVKKPWFNPLWFAMGIASFVISAIIYAVYVALKEGKDNGGRTPSV
;
A
#
# COMPACT_ATOMS: atom_id res chain seq x y z
N MET A 1 2.75 8.22 8.66
CA MET A 1 1.83 7.06 8.42
C MET A 1 0.36 7.46 8.25
N LYS A 2 -0.21 8.36 9.08
CA LYS A 2 -1.65 8.70 8.96
C LYS A 2 -2.04 9.28 7.59
N ILE A 3 -1.21 10.17 7.03
CA ILE A 3 -1.48 10.84 5.74
C ILE A 3 -1.40 9.86 4.55
N THR A 4 -0.41 8.96 4.55
CA THR A 4 -0.27 7.91 3.51
C THR A 4 -1.40 6.89 3.55
N LEU A 5 -1.86 6.52 4.76
CA LEU A 5 -3.01 5.63 4.92
C LEU A 5 -4.32 6.29 4.49
N LEU A 6 -4.52 7.57 4.82
CA LEU A 6 -5.70 8.34 4.41
C LEU A 6 -5.77 8.51 2.90
N SER A 7 -4.65 8.88 2.25
CA SER A 7 -4.57 8.99 0.79
C SER A 7 -4.77 7.63 0.11
N GLN A 8 -4.21 6.56 0.67
CA GLN A 8 -4.46 5.20 0.16
C GLN A 8 -5.91 4.77 0.29
N LEU A 9 -6.57 5.06 1.42
CA LEU A 9 -7.99 4.79 1.63
C LEU A 9 -8.85 5.60 0.65
N ALA A 10 -8.53 6.87 0.45
CA ALA A 10 -9.24 7.72 -0.50
C ALA A 10 -9.09 7.20 -1.93
N LEU A 11 -7.88 6.84 -2.38
CA LEU A 11 -7.64 6.27 -3.71
C LEU A 11 -8.26 4.88 -3.87
N THR A 12 -8.33 4.10 -2.80
CA THR A 12 -8.97 2.80 -2.79
C THR A 12 -10.48 2.92 -2.95
N LEU A 13 -11.12 3.81 -2.17
CA LEU A 13 -12.55 4.06 -2.25
C LEU A 13 -12.94 4.68 -3.59
N LEU A 14 -12.20 5.69 -4.05
CA LEU A 14 -12.46 6.33 -5.35
C LEU A 14 -12.27 5.36 -6.51
N GLY A 15 -11.16 4.61 -6.54
CA GLY A 15 -10.89 3.63 -7.59
C GLY A 15 -11.90 2.48 -7.59
N SER A 16 -12.31 1.99 -6.42
CA SER A 16 -13.33 0.96 -6.30
C SER A 16 -14.71 1.45 -6.73
N LEU A 17 -15.11 2.66 -6.34
CA LEU A 17 -16.41 3.23 -6.72
C LEU A 17 -16.46 3.52 -8.22
N ALA A 18 -15.38 4.06 -8.79
CA ALA A 18 -15.28 4.26 -10.22
C ALA A 18 -15.42 2.94 -10.98
N LEU A 19 -14.72 1.88 -10.54
CA LEU A 19 -14.83 0.57 -11.18
C LEU A 19 -16.19 -0.10 -10.97
N TRP A 20 -16.87 0.18 -9.88
CA TRP A 20 -18.22 -0.33 -9.65
C TRP A 20 -19.25 0.30 -10.62
N ILE A 21 -19.07 1.57 -10.96
CA ILE A 21 -20.00 2.31 -11.84
C ILE A 21 -19.69 2.05 -13.31
N PHE A 22 -18.42 2.01 -13.70
CA PHE A 22 -17.99 1.93 -15.10
C PHE A 22 -17.62 0.51 -15.56
N ALA A 23 -17.48 -0.44 -14.66
CA ALA A 23 -16.94 -1.76 -14.94
C ALA A 23 -17.73 -2.87 -14.20
N ALA A 24 -17.44 -4.13 -14.55
CA ALA A 24 -18.08 -5.28 -13.90
C ALA A 24 -17.68 -5.37 -12.40
N PRO A 25 -18.58 -5.83 -11.52
CA PRO A 25 -18.34 -5.90 -10.07
C PRO A 25 -17.11 -6.76 -9.70
N ASP A 26 -16.78 -7.75 -10.54
CA ASP A 26 -15.59 -8.60 -10.39
C ASP A 26 -14.27 -7.80 -10.46
N GLN A 27 -14.25 -6.71 -11.23
CA GLN A 27 -13.09 -5.84 -11.41
C GLN A 27 -12.88 -4.94 -10.18
N ALA A 28 -13.97 -4.40 -9.64
CA ALA A 28 -13.95 -3.62 -8.40
C ALA A 28 -13.48 -4.47 -7.21
N GLY A 29 -13.95 -5.73 -7.12
CA GLY A 29 -13.50 -6.69 -6.09
C GLY A 29 -12.00 -6.99 -6.18
N SER A 30 -11.48 -7.19 -7.40
CA SER A 30 -10.06 -7.45 -7.63
C SER A 30 -9.17 -6.24 -7.29
N TYR A 31 -9.61 -5.03 -7.64
CA TYR A 31 -8.92 -3.78 -7.30
C TYR A 31 -8.88 -3.56 -5.77
N LEU A 32 -10.01 -3.72 -5.08
CA LEU A 32 -10.09 -3.65 -3.61
C LEU A 32 -9.21 -4.68 -2.92
N ALA A 33 -9.17 -5.91 -3.44
CA ALA A 33 -8.31 -6.96 -2.90
C ALA A 33 -6.83 -6.56 -3.02
N GLY A 34 -6.41 -5.99 -4.16
CA GLY A 34 -5.05 -5.52 -4.39
C GLY A 34 -4.65 -4.37 -3.47
N SER A 35 -5.44 -3.30 -3.44
CA SER A 35 -5.14 -2.12 -2.62
C SER A 35 -5.29 -2.41 -1.12
N GLY A 36 -6.23 -3.27 -0.74
CA GLY A 36 -6.46 -3.71 0.64
C GLY A 36 -5.32 -4.59 1.16
N LEU A 37 -4.86 -5.56 0.37
CA LEU A 37 -3.73 -6.43 0.72
C LEU A 37 -2.44 -5.63 0.92
N LEU A 38 -2.24 -4.59 0.12
CA LEU A 38 -1.08 -3.72 0.23
C LEU A 38 -1.19 -2.77 1.43
N SER A 39 -2.38 -2.22 1.69
CA SER A 39 -2.66 -1.42 2.89
C SER A 39 -2.45 -2.22 4.17
N LEU A 40 -2.94 -3.46 4.21
CA LEU A 40 -2.71 -4.40 5.32
C LEU A 40 -1.21 -4.69 5.48
N SER A 41 -0.50 -4.92 4.37
CA SER A 41 0.95 -5.15 4.38
C SER A 41 1.72 -3.97 4.97
N PHE A 42 1.28 -2.74 4.73
CA PHE A 42 1.89 -1.52 5.25
C PHE A 42 1.57 -1.31 6.75
N LEU A 43 0.33 -1.60 7.16
CA LEU A 43 -0.08 -1.59 8.58
C LEU A 43 0.71 -2.59 9.41
N LEU A 44 0.84 -3.83 8.93
CA LEU A 44 1.64 -4.87 9.57
C LEU A 44 3.11 -4.49 9.67
N LEU A 45 3.63 -3.74 8.70
CA LEU A 45 5.01 -3.26 8.73
C LEU A 45 5.20 -2.20 9.82
N GLY A 46 4.26 -1.26 9.95
CA GLY A 46 4.28 -0.27 11.04
C GLY A 46 4.15 -0.90 12.43
N TRP A 47 3.30 -1.93 12.57
CA TRP A 47 3.18 -2.65 13.84
C TRP A 47 4.42 -3.49 14.15
N GLY A 48 4.95 -4.20 13.15
CA GLY A 48 6.14 -5.04 13.29
C GLY A 48 7.41 -4.24 13.61
N TRP A 49 7.49 -2.96 13.21
CA TRP A 49 8.64 -2.11 13.49
C TRP A 49 8.90 -1.96 14.99
N GLY A 50 7.85 -1.82 15.82
CA GLY A 50 8.00 -1.75 17.28
C GLY A 50 8.63 -3.02 17.87
N LEU A 51 8.25 -4.19 17.36
CA LEU A 51 8.77 -5.49 17.80
C LEU A 51 10.23 -5.71 17.38
N ILE A 52 10.59 -5.26 16.17
CA ILE A 52 11.95 -5.36 15.63
C ILE A 52 12.92 -4.49 16.43
N PHE A 53 12.54 -3.26 16.80
CA PHE A 53 13.43 -2.38 17.58
C PHE A 53 13.60 -2.83 19.03
N GLN A 54 12.62 -3.52 19.61
CA GLN A 54 12.73 -4.06 20.97
C GLN A 54 13.65 -5.27 21.06
N LYS A 55 13.70 -6.12 20.02
CA LYS A 55 14.60 -7.27 19.97
C LYS A 55 15.71 -7.00 18.97
N LYS A 56 16.91 -6.65 19.46
CA LYS A 56 18.16 -6.40 18.71
C LYS A 56 18.69 -7.61 17.91
N LEU A 57 17.82 -8.54 17.51
CA LEU A 57 18.11 -9.81 16.88
C LEU A 57 17.74 -9.75 15.40
N ILE A 58 18.77 -9.69 14.56
CA ILE A 58 18.66 -9.74 13.09
C ILE A 58 17.85 -10.97 12.63
N ALA A 59 18.02 -12.11 13.32
CA ALA A 59 17.28 -13.35 13.03
C ALA A 59 15.75 -13.19 13.15
N LEU A 60 15.27 -12.39 14.10
CA LEU A 60 13.83 -12.16 14.27
C LEU A 60 13.27 -11.36 13.09
N ALA A 61 13.97 -10.31 12.67
CA ALA A 61 13.55 -9.49 11.54
C ALA A 61 13.52 -10.31 10.23
N VAL A 62 14.55 -11.12 9.97
CA VAL A 62 14.61 -11.98 8.78
C VAL A 62 13.47 -13.00 8.79
N SER A 63 13.20 -13.66 9.93
CA SER A 63 12.11 -14.62 10.04
C SER A 63 10.74 -13.97 9.77
N ILE A 64 10.46 -12.80 10.34
CA ILE A 64 9.22 -12.05 10.11
C ILE A 64 9.03 -11.72 8.63
N ILE A 65 10.09 -11.28 7.95
CA ILE A 65 10.05 -10.92 6.53
C ILE A 65 9.73 -12.15 5.67
N VAL A 66 10.45 -13.26 5.88
CA VAL A 66 10.26 -14.50 5.10
C VAL A 66 8.85 -15.07 5.30
N PHE A 67 8.39 -15.17 6.55
CA PHE A 67 7.05 -15.65 6.85
C PHE A 67 5.96 -14.75 6.27
N LYS A 68 6.12 -13.43 6.34
CA LYS A 68 5.17 -12.47 5.78
C LYS A 68 4.99 -12.69 4.28
N TYR A 69 6.07 -12.81 3.52
CA TYR A 69 5.99 -12.99 2.07
C TYR A 69 5.51 -14.39 1.68
N ALA A 70 5.82 -15.43 2.47
CA ALA A 70 5.28 -16.77 2.26
C ALA A 70 3.75 -16.79 2.41
N ILE A 71 3.22 -16.20 3.49
CA ILE A 71 1.77 -16.08 3.71
C ILE A 71 1.12 -15.27 2.58
N LEU A 72 1.74 -14.13 2.20
CA LEU A 72 1.24 -13.29 1.11
C LEU A 72 1.15 -14.07 -0.22
N GLY A 73 2.18 -14.86 -0.54
CA GLY A 73 2.21 -15.69 -1.75
C GLY A 73 1.10 -16.74 -1.78
N ILE A 74 0.85 -17.40 -0.65
CA ILE A 74 -0.25 -18.38 -0.52
C ILE A 74 -1.62 -17.70 -0.72
N ILE A 75 -1.81 -16.52 -0.14
CA ILE A 75 -3.06 -15.74 -0.30
C ILE A 75 -3.27 -15.38 -1.77
N ILE A 76 -2.26 -14.81 -2.43
CA ILE A 76 -2.34 -14.42 -3.84
C ILE A 76 -2.61 -15.65 -4.71
N PHE A 77 -1.91 -16.76 -4.49
CA PHE A 77 -2.09 -17.99 -5.25
C PHE A 77 -3.52 -18.55 -5.16
N ASN A 78 -4.12 -18.52 -3.97
CA ASN A 78 -5.51 -18.96 -3.78
C ASN A 78 -6.53 -18.01 -4.42
N ILE A 79 -6.24 -16.70 -4.41
CA ILE A 79 -7.11 -15.68 -5.00
C ILE A 79 -7.07 -15.76 -6.54
N VAL A 80 -5.90 -15.93 -7.14
CA VAL A 80 -5.73 -16.00 -8.61
C VAL A 80 -6.48 -17.18 -9.24
N LYS A 81 -6.74 -18.25 -8.48
CA LYS A 81 -7.52 -19.40 -8.95
C LYS A 81 -9.03 -19.17 -8.99
N LYS A 82 -9.53 -18.05 -8.45
CA LYS A 82 -10.97 -17.77 -8.43
C LYS A 82 -11.42 -17.14 -9.75
N PRO A 83 -12.58 -17.55 -10.30
CA PRO A 83 -13.03 -17.11 -11.62
C PRO A 83 -13.40 -15.62 -11.71
N TRP A 84 -13.76 -15.00 -10.58
CA TRP A 84 -14.05 -13.56 -10.48
C TRP A 84 -12.79 -12.69 -10.37
N PHE A 85 -11.61 -13.31 -10.21
CA PHE A 85 -10.39 -12.56 -9.97
C PHE A 85 -9.69 -12.20 -11.27
N ASN A 86 -9.48 -10.89 -11.46
CA ASN A 86 -8.73 -10.38 -12.61
C ASN A 86 -7.36 -9.85 -12.16
N PRO A 87 -6.25 -10.50 -12.57
CA PRO A 87 -4.89 -10.11 -12.18
C PRO A 87 -4.53 -8.68 -12.56
N LEU A 88 -5.07 -8.16 -13.67
CA LEU A 88 -4.76 -6.83 -14.18
C LEU A 88 -5.34 -5.75 -13.24
N TRP A 89 -6.60 -5.91 -12.81
CA TRP A 89 -7.23 -5.00 -11.88
C TRP A 89 -6.65 -5.09 -10.47
N PHE A 90 -6.21 -6.27 -10.07
CA PHE A 90 -5.44 -6.45 -8.84
C PHE A 90 -4.11 -5.69 -8.87
N ALA A 91 -3.36 -5.78 -9.98
CA ALA A 91 -2.11 -5.03 -10.17
C ALA A 91 -2.35 -3.51 -10.17
N MET A 92 -3.47 -3.05 -10.75
CA MET A 92 -3.90 -1.64 -10.66
C MET A 92 -4.17 -1.23 -9.20
N GLY A 93 -4.81 -2.11 -8.42
CA GLY A 93 -5.01 -1.91 -6.98
C GLY A 93 -3.70 -1.75 -6.23
N ILE A 94 -2.68 -2.56 -6.56
CA ILE A 94 -1.32 -2.42 -6.03
C ILE A 94 -0.69 -1.09 -6.46
N ALA A 95 -0.78 -0.73 -7.75
CA ALA A 95 -0.19 0.48 -8.32
C ALA A 95 -0.77 1.77 -7.69
N SER A 96 -2.02 1.74 -7.20
CA SER A 96 -2.62 2.87 -6.47
C SER A 96 -1.75 3.34 -5.29
N PHE A 97 -1.01 2.42 -4.66
CA PHE A 97 -0.10 2.75 -3.57
C PHE A 97 1.10 3.57 -4.00
N VAL A 98 1.61 3.32 -5.21
CA VAL A 98 2.70 4.12 -5.78
C VAL A 98 2.24 5.56 -5.98
N ILE A 99 1.01 5.75 -6.47
CA ILE A 99 0.40 7.08 -6.62
C ILE A 99 0.25 7.76 -5.24
N SER A 100 -0.24 7.03 -4.24
CA SER A 100 -0.34 7.53 -2.86
C SER A 100 1.01 7.98 -2.30
N ALA A 101 2.07 7.20 -2.54
CA ALA A 101 3.43 7.53 -2.12
C ALA A 101 3.96 8.80 -2.81
N ILE A 102 3.69 8.95 -4.11
CA ILE A 102 4.06 10.16 -4.87
C ILE A 102 3.33 11.39 -4.33
N ILE A 103 2.01 11.29 -4.10
CA ILE A 103 1.23 12.40 -3.52
C ILE A 103 1.80 12.82 -2.16
N TYR A 104 2.14 11.85 -1.32
CA TYR A 104 2.76 12.12 -0.03
C TYR A 104 4.13 12.80 -0.17
N ALA A 105 4.98 12.32 -1.07
CA ALA A 105 6.31 12.91 -1.31
C ALA A 105 6.21 14.37 -1.78
N VAL A 106 5.30 14.65 -2.73
CA VAL A 106 5.05 16.01 -3.23
C VAL A 106 4.49 16.90 -2.11
N TYR A 107 3.55 16.41 -1.31
CA TYR A 107 3.00 17.16 -0.19
C TYR A 107 4.08 17.54 0.84
N VAL A 108 4.99 16.62 1.16
CA VAL A 108 6.11 16.88 2.07
C VAL A 108 7.07 17.90 1.47
N ALA A 109 7.46 17.76 0.19
CA ALA A 109 8.35 18.70 -0.49
C ALA A 109 7.78 20.13 -0.52
N LEU A 110 6.47 20.28 -0.76
CA LEU A 110 5.80 21.58 -0.73
C LEU A 110 5.73 22.18 0.67
N LYS A 111 5.53 21.35 1.70
CA LYS A 111 5.52 21.80 3.09
C LYS A 111 6.89 22.32 3.52
N GLU A 112 7.96 21.59 3.20
CA GLU A 112 9.34 22.00 3.48
C GLU A 112 9.72 23.29 2.73
N GLY A 113 9.29 23.43 1.46
CA GLY A 113 9.51 24.66 0.70
C GLY A 113 8.81 25.89 1.30
N LYS A 114 7.65 25.69 1.96
CA LYS A 114 6.89 26.75 2.62
C LYS A 114 7.48 27.14 3.99
N ASP A 115 7.96 26.17 4.76
CA ASP A 115 8.66 26.42 6.04
C ASP A 115 10.04 27.07 5.83
N ASN A 116 10.74 26.72 4.74
CA ASN A 116 12.05 27.32 4.41
C ASN A 116 11.95 28.66 3.64
N GLY A 117 10.75 29.21 3.44
CA GLY A 117 10.55 30.51 2.80
C GLY A 117 11.15 30.64 1.38
N GLY A 118 11.28 29.53 0.64
CA GLY A 118 11.88 29.53 -0.70
C GLY A 118 13.42 29.51 -0.75
N ARG A 119 14.13 29.29 0.36
CA ARG A 119 15.57 29.02 0.31
C ARG A 119 15.81 27.53 0.02
N THR A 120 16.36 27.24 -1.16
CA THR A 120 16.88 25.92 -1.51
C THR A 120 17.90 25.46 -0.46
N PRO A 121 17.93 24.16 -0.09
CA PRO A 121 18.98 23.66 0.79
C PRO A 121 20.34 23.91 0.14
N SER A 122 21.30 24.42 0.93
CA SER A 122 22.71 24.45 0.52
C SER A 122 23.18 23.01 0.38
N VAL A 123 23.50 22.64 -0.86
CA VAL A 123 24.14 21.36 -1.24
C VAL A 123 25.36 21.08 -0.37
#